data_AF-A0A0M9DLP5-F1
#
_entry.id   AF-A0A0M9DLP5-F1
#
_cell.length_a   1.000
_cell.length_b   1.000
_cell.length_c   1.000
_cell.angle_alpha   90.00
_cell.angle_beta   90.00
_cell.angle_gamma   90.00
#
_symmetry.space_group_name_H-M   'P 1'
#
loop_
_entity.id
_entity.type
_entity.pdbx_description
1 polymer ?
#
loop_
_entity_poly.entity_id
_entity_poly.type
_entity_poly.pdbx_seq_one_letter_code
_entity_poly.pdbx_strand_id
1 'polypeptide(L)'
;MDLFIASNRQLPIRYYRQEAVWIRRGGNIRLPYLTLPFFVEVEIKNPFYLSIIRDYIIDLQQQYKQTEIQILINNTALFATMHEILSHRQQTHHIITIHQL
;
A
#
# COMPACT_ATOMS: atom_id res chain seq x y z
N MET A 1 -13.08 1.05 -1.91
CA MET A 1 -11.88 0.45 -1.30
C MET A 1 -11.06 -0.05 -2.47
N ASP A 2 -9.95 0.63 -2.72
CA ASP A 2 -9.29 0.62 -4.04
C ASP A 2 -8.05 -0.28 -4.02
N LEU A 3 -7.34 -0.31 -2.88
CA LEU A 3 -6.24 -1.24 -2.63
C LEU A 3 -6.05 -1.55 -1.14
N PHE A 4 -5.47 -2.70 -0.84
CA PHE A 4 -4.97 -3.06 0.50
C PHE A 4 -3.44 -2.93 0.52
N ILE A 5 -2.90 -2.47 1.63
CA ILE A 5 -1.46 -2.55 1.91
C ILE A 5 -1.29 -3.40 3.15
N ALA A 6 -0.47 -4.43 3.07
CA ALA A 6 -0.09 -5.25 4.20
C ALA A 6 1.42 -5.26 4.41
N SER A 7 1.86 -5.49 5.64
CA SER A 7 3.27 -5.50 6.00
C SER A 7 3.56 -6.45 7.18
N ASN A 8 4.80 -6.92 7.26
CA ASN A 8 5.34 -7.55 8.46
C ASN A 8 5.62 -6.56 9.61
N ARG A 9 5.44 -5.25 9.38
CA ARG A 9 5.55 -4.17 10.38
C ARG A 9 4.22 -3.45 10.57
N GLN A 10 4.06 -2.78 11.71
CA GLN A 10 2.86 -1.99 11.99
C GLN A 10 2.71 -0.85 10.97
N LEU A 11 1.49 -0.71 10.47
CA LEU A 11 1.12 0.28 9.45
C LEU A 11 0.40 1.48 10.09
N PRO A 12 0.90 2.72 9.92
CA PRO A 12 0.25 3.90 10.47
C PRO A 12 -1.04 4.24 9.73
N ILE A 13 -2.07 4.65 10.47
CA ILE A 13 -3.30 5.23 9.91
C ILE A 13 -3.00 6.66 9.43
N ARG A 14 -3.52 7.04 8.26
CA ARG A 14 -3.35 8.37 7.67
C ARG A 14 -4.63 8.85 6.99
N TYR A 15 -4.89 10.15 7.09
CA TYR A 15 -6.06 10.79 6.49
C TYR A 15 -5.64 12.08 5.77
N TYR A 16 -5.66 12.04 4.45
CA TYR A 16 -5.31 13.15 3.58
C TYR A 16 -6.62 13.74 3.04
N ARG A 17 -7.22 14.65 3.83
CA ARG A 17 -8.58 15.16 3.58
C ARG A 17 -8.65 15.99 2.29
N GLN A 18 -7.61 16.75 1.98
CA GLN A 18 -7.58 17.62 0.78
C GLN A 18 -7.42 16.79 -0.49
N GLU A 19 -6.63 15.72 -0.39
CA GLU A 19 -6.28 14.81 -1.47
C GLU A 19 -7.29 13.66 -1.63
N ALA A 20 -8.26 13.58 -0.71
CA ALA A 20 -9.27 12.52 -0.65
C ALA A 20 -8.64 11.11 -0.69
N VAL A 21 -7.61 10.92 0.16
CA VAL A 21 -6.96 9.63 0.41
C VAL A 21 -7.11 9.24 1.88
N TRP A 22 -7.61 8.03 2.13
CA TRP A 22 -7.78 7.48 3.48
C TRP A 22 -7.05 6.15 3.57
N ILE A 23 -6.16 6.03 4.55
CA ILE A 23 -5.45 4.80 4.92
C ILE A 23 -5.93 4.41 6.32
N ARG A 24 -6.80 3.40 6.40
CA ARG A 24 -7.47 2.99 7.64
C ARG A 24 -7.16 1.54 7.97
N ARG A 25 -7.27 1.16 9.24
CA ARG A 25 -7.21 -0.27 9.62
C ARG A 25 -8.24 -1.04 8.79
N GLY A 26 -7.82 -2.16 8.21
CA GLY A 26 -8.74 -3.00 7.46
C GLY A 26 -9.80 -3.58 8.40
N GLY A 27 -11.02 -3.72 7.88
CA GLY A 27 -12.13 -4.36 8.58
C GLY A 27 -11.94 -5.86 8.73
N ASN A 28 -12.93 -6.54 9.32
CA ASN A 28 -13.00 -8.00 9.41
C ASN A 28 -13.34 -8.62 8.04
N ILE A 29 -12.46 -8.42 7.05
CA ILE A 29 -12.58 -8.98 5.71
C ILE A 29 -11.57 -10.12 5.63
N ARG A 30 -12.07 -11.34 5.40
CA ARG A 30 -11.18 -12.47 5.06
C ARG A 30 -10.66 -12.24 3.64
N LEU A 31 -9.41 -11.81 3.54
CA LEU A 31 -8.72 -11.64 2.27
C LEU A 31 -7.78 -12.83 2.11
N PRO A 32 -8.16 -13.87 1.34
CA PRO A 32 -7.35 -15.09 1.24
C PRO A 32 -5.95 -14.85 0.64
N TYR A 33 -5.77 -13.72 -0.04
CA TYR A 33 -4.52 -13.32 -0.66
C TYR A 33 -3.59 -12.51 0.25
N LEU A 34 -4.04 -12.04 1.42
CA LEU A 34 -3.19 -11.35 2.38
C LEU A 34 -2.40 -12.36 3.22
N THR A 35 -1.08 -12.32 3.12
CA THR A 35 -0.18 -13.23 3.85
C THR A 35 0.51 -12.55 5.03
N LEU A 36 0.48 -11.21 5.07
CA LEU A 36 1.18 -10.42 6.09
C LEU A 36 0.24 -9.99 7.23
N PRO A 37 0.75 -9.92 8.48
CA PRO A 37 -0.09 -9.80 9.68
C PRO A 37 -0.71 -8.41 9.92
N PHE A 38 -0.08 -7.34 9.44
CA PHE A 38 -0.62 -5.99 9.59
C PHE A 38 -1.12 -5.49 8.25
N PHE A 39 -2.36 -5.00 8.18
CA PHE A 39 -2.91 -4.48 6.93
C PHE A 39 -3.81 -3.27 7.13
N VAL A 40 -3.86 -2.43 6.09
CA VAL A 40 -4.70 -1.25 5.98
C VAL A 40 -5.47 -1.29 4.68
N GLU A 41 -6.69 -0.78 4.72
CA GLU A 41 -7.48 -0.42 3.56
C GLU A 41 -7.12 0.97 3.11
N VAL A 42 -6.98 1.12 1.80
CA VAL A 42 -6.75 2.41 1.16
C VAL A 42 -7.91 2.73 0.24
N GLU A 43 -8.44 3.93 0.43
CA GLU A 43 -9.46 4.54 -0.41
C GLU A 43 -8.90 5.81 -1.04
N ILE A 44 -8.97 5.91 -2.37
CA ILE A 44 -8.41 6.99 -3.19
C ILE A 44 -9.52 7.45 -4.13
N LYS A 45 -10.08 8.64 -3.90
CA LYS A 45 -11.14 9.17 -4.77
C LYS A 45 -10.60 9.77 -6.07
N ASN A 46 -9.35 10.22 -6.06
CA ASN A 46 -8.70 10.82 -7.21
C ASN A 46 -7.36 10.11 -7.49
N PRO A 47 -7.24 9.36 -8.61
CA PRO A 47 -6.02 8.64 -8.99
C PRO A 47 -4.78 9.53 -9.13
N PHE A 48 -4.92 10.85 -9.31
CA PHE A 48 -3.80 11.78 -9.34
C PHE A 48 -2.94 11.72 -8.05
N TYR A 49 -3.54 11.33 -6.92
CA TYR A 49 -2.86 11.24 -5.63
C TYR A 49 -2.29 9.86 -5.31
N LEU A 50 -2.14 8.98 -6.31
CA LEU A 50 -1.52 7.65 -6.13
C LEU A 50 -0.09 7.74 -5.56
N SER A 51 0.62 8.82 -5.86
CA SER A 51 1.97 9.09 -5.35
C SER A 51 2.02 9.14 -3.81
N ILE A 52 0.92 9.47 -3.13
CA ILE A 52 0.84 9.43 -1.66
C ILE A 52 1.10 8.02 -1.14
N ILE A 53 0.70 6.99 -1.89
CA ILE A 53 0.93 5.59 -1.49
C ILE A 53 2.40 5.23 -1.57
N ARG A 54 3.10 5.74 -2.60
CA ARG A 54 4.55 5.63 -2.67
C ARG A 54 5.17 6.27 -1.44
N ASP A 55 4.85 7.53 -1.16
CA ASP A 55 5.47 8.27 -0.07
C ASP A 55 5.19 7.63 1.29
N TYR A 56 3.97 7.12 1.49
CA TYR A 56 3.60 6.31 2.65
C TYR A 56 4.49 5.06 2.82
N ILE A 57 4.78 4.33 1.73
CA ILE A 57 5.68 3.17 1.75
C ILE A 57 7.11 3.59 2.06
N ILE A 58 7.58 4.74 1.54
CA ILE A 58 8.92 5.28 1.80
C ILE A 58 9.09 5.56 3.28
N ASP A 59 8.13 6.28 3.86
CA ASP A 59 8.15 6.63 5.29
C ASP A 59 8.20 5.38 6.15
N LEU A 60 7.48 4.31 5.76
CA LEU A 60 7.52 3.02 6.45
C LEU A 60 8.90 2.36 6.33
N GLN A 61 9.48 2.34 5.13
CA GLN A 61 10.81 1.76 4.89
C GLN A 61 11.91 2.49 5.67
N GLN A 62 11.79 3.81 5.85
CA GLN A 62 12.75 4.59 6.64
C GLN A 62 12.69 4.29 8.15
N GLN A 63 11.54 3.86 8.66
CA GLN A 63 11.35 3.57 10.09
C GLN A 63 11.91 2.21 10.53
N TYR A 64 12.11 1.28 9.59
CA TYR A 64 12.49 -0.09 9.90
C TYR A 64 13.69 -0.54 9.07
N LYS A 65 14.58 -1.35 9.65
CA LYS A 65 15.76 -1.89 8.94
C LYS A 65 15.40 -2.79 7.74
N GLN A 66 14.25 -3.45 7.82
CA GLN A 66 13.72 -4.36 6.80
C GLN A 66 12.19 -4.35 6.88
N THR A 67 11.56 -4.34 5.71
CA THR A 67 10.11 -4.44 5.56
C THR A 67 9.75 -5.39 4.43
N GLU A 68 8.71 -6.18 4.66
CA GLU A 68 7.97 -6.86 3.60
C GLU A 68 6.64 -6.13 3.46
N ILE A 69 6.28 -5.80 2.24
CA ILE A 69 5.06 -5.08 1.89
C ILE A 69 4.36 -5.82 0.78
N GLN A 70 3.08 -6.06 0.96
CA GLN A 70 2.18 -6.65 -0.02
C GLN A 70 1.10 -5.63 -0.36
N ILE A 71 0.89 -5.36 -1.65
CA ILE A 71 -0.14 -4.44 -2.14
C ILE A 71 -1.12 -5.26 -2.97
N LEU A 72 -2.38 -5.27 -2.58
CA LEU A 72 -3.46 -5.91 -3.34
C LEU A 72 -4.33 -4.84 -3.98
N ILE A 73 -4.52 -4.87 -5.30
CA ILE A 73 -5.21 -3.81 -6.04
C ILE A 73 -6.36 -4.42 -6.85
N ASN A 74 -7.57 -3.90 -6.66
CA ASN A 74 -8.77 -4.39 -7.36
C ASN A 74 -8.90 -3.83 -8.79
N ASN A 75 -8.32 -2.66 -9.05
CA ASN A 75 -8.49 -1.94 -10.31
C ASN A 75 -7.24 -2.09 -11.20
N THR A 76 -7.42 -2.60 -12.42
CA THR A 76 -6.32 -2.84 -13.37
C THR A 76 -5.52 -1.58 -13.73
N ALA A 77 -6.19 -0.42 -13.86
CA ALA A 77 -5.50 0.83 -14.17
C ALA A 77 -4.64 1.29 -12.98
N LEU A 78 -5.19 1.23 -11.76
CA LEU A 78 -4.42 1.52 -10.55
C LEU A 78 -3.25 0.54 -10.37
N PHE A 79 -3.45 -0.73 -10.72
CA PHE A 79 -2.41 -1.76 -10.66
C PHE A 79 -1.23 -1.41 -11.59
N ALA A 80 -1.51 -1.08 -12.85
CA ALA A 80 -0.48 -0.70 -13.82
C ALA A 80 0.30 0.54 -13.35
N THR A 81 -0.39 1.58 -12.90
CA THR A 81 0.25 2.81 -12.41
C THR A 81 1.06 2.57 -11.13
N MET A 82 0.57 1.77 -10.18
CA MET A 82 1.32 1.44 -8.97
C MET A 82 2.60 0.66 -9.28
N HIS A 83 2.53 -0.29 -10.22
CA HIS A 83 3.70 -1.00 -10.70
C HIS A 83 4.74 -0.05 -11.28
N GLU A 84 4.34 0.91 -12.10
CA GLU A 84 5.24 1.91 -12.66
C GLU A 84 5.90 2.77 -11.57
N ILE A 85 5.09 3.30 -10.64
CA ILE A 85 5.56 4.16 -9.55
C ILE A 85 6.56 3.46 -8.62
N LEU A 86 6.41 2.14 -8.41
CA LEU A 86 7.24 1.36 -7.49
C LEU A 86 8.36 0.56 -8.17
N SER A 87 8.36 0.44 -9.51
CA SER A 87 9.32 -0.37 -10.27
C SER A 87 10.78 0.07 -10.12
N HIS A 88 11.02 1.34 -9.77
CA HIS A 88 12.36 1.94 -9.69
C HIS A 88 13.07 1.68 -8.35
N ARG A 89 12.52 0.83 -7.47
CA ARG A 89 13.09 0.60 -6.13
C ARG A 89 13.71 -0.79 -5.99
N GLN A 90 15.04 -0.82 -6.04
CA GLN A 90 15.84 -1.94 -5.55
C GLN A 90 16.50 -1.53 -4.23
N GLN A 91 15.76 -1.64 -3.12
CA GLN A 91 16.39 -1.64 -1.80
C GLN A 91 16.53 -3.08 -1.34
N THR A 92 17.77 -3.52 -1.15
CA THR A 92 18.11 -4.94 -0.89
C THR A 92 17.44 -5.54 0.34
N HIS A 93 17.02 -4.70 1.30
CA HIS A 93 16.40 -5.12 2.57
C HIS A 93 14.88 -4.87 2.62
N HIS A 94 14.27 -4.37 1.55
CA HIS A 94 12.83 -4.11 1.51
C HIS A 94 12.20 -4.83 0.32
N ILE A 95 11.19 -5.65 0.60
CA ILE A 95 10.48 -6.43 -0.41
C ILE A 95 9.11 -5.79 -0.60
N ILE A 96 8.79 -5.45 -1.85
CA ILE A 96 7.45 -5.00 -2.24
C ILE A 96 6.91 -6.01 -3.25
N THR A 97 5.75 -6.58 -2.94
CA THR A 97 4.98 -7.44 -3.84
C THR A 97 3.67 -6.75 -4.16
N ILE A 98 3.28 -6.74 -5.44
CA ILE A 98 2.04 -6.12 -5.90
C ILE A 98 1.25 -7.23 -6.62
N HIS A 99 0.00 -7.43 -6.21
CA HIS A 99 -0.90 -8.39 -6.82
C HIS A 99 -2.19 -7.70 -7.23
N GLN A 100 -2.72 -8.14 -8.37
CA GLN A 100 -4.06 -7.81 -8.79
C GLN A 100 -5.05 -8.81 -8.17
N LEU A 101 -6.16 -8.31 -7.64
CA LEU A 101 -7.29 -9.10 -7.13
C LEU A 101 -8.30 -9.45 -8.24
#